data_AF-A0A7C3Q2P8-F1
#
_entry.id   AF-A0A7C3Q2P8-F1
#
_cell.length_a   1.000
_cell.length_b   1.000
_cell.length_c   1.000
_cell.angle_alpha   90.00
_cell.angle_beta   90.00
_cell.angle_gamma   90.00
#
_symmetry.space_group_name_H-M   'P 1'
#
loop_
_entity.id
_entity.type
_entity.pdbx_description
1 polymer ?
#
loop_
_entity_poly.entity_id
_entity_poly.type
_entity_poly.pdbx_seq_one_letter_code
_entity_poly.pdbx_strand_id
1 'polypeptide(L)'
;MRTIAIINQKGGCGKTTSAINLAGLLAKAGHRTLLVDMDPQSHCAAGLGVPEHRLDMDIGDAMVGVGLRPIDAARLIWRAGRNLDLAPSRMRLAGLEAPRGAIADASDKEFRLKRVLAEIASGYDVVIIDCSPSIGLLAYNALATAEMVLIPVETSFFSLQGATKQVNTVRTMARRLGSHIQVSILPTIHDESNAVANDLLQELRRRFKDKLAPVVIRRDSKLREAASFGQTIHDYAPGSNGAADYAALAQWVGELVTKMPVLSEAGADFVDPALVEITPNGEMDYASPHDLVGGHGSLPFAGHSTAQGPGEIVIPAAFAAAAPVALAPSPDRGVSRAEDVARRAQQFLRRTPAPTAEVPTIEARPVGAPPASKPAAAPSPLRLEAAPADHASGLSPASRSLLGVRLTTQGVLFVQPLSLGHSICIAGDFNNWSTTANPMRRNPTLGIFEVCIPLAPGKTRYRLVIDGRWANDAYNEHSEPGNFNEPNNVIDVPAARGTA
;
A
#
# COMPACT_ATOMS: atom_id res chain seq x y z
N MET A 1 -14.16 23.00 -3.14
CA MET A 1 -13.37 21.86 -3.63
C MET A 1 -12.79 21.13 -2.44
N ARG A 2 -13.05 19.83 -2.28
CA ARG A 2 -12.41 18.99 -1.25
C ARG A 2 -11.33 18.13 -1.85
N THR A 3 -10.16 18.06 -1.23
CA THR A 3 -9.04 17.29 -1.78
C THR A 3 -8.66 16.10 -0.90
N ILE A 4 -8.62 14.90 -1.50
CA ILE A 4 -8.32 13.64 -0.84
C ILE A 4 -7.12 13.00 -1.54
N ALA A 5 -6.03 12.78 -0.81
CA ALA A 5 -4.87 12.06 -1.33
C ALA A 5 -4.87 10.60 -0.89
N ILE A 6 -4.54 9.70 -1.81
CA ILE A 6 -4.42 8.27 -1.54
C ILE A 6 -2.93 7.90 -1.52
N ILE A 7 -2.38 7.68 -0.32
CA ILE A 7 -0.93 7.57 -0.10
C ILE A 7 -0.58 6.27 0.62
N ASN A 8 0.41 5.55 0.08
CA ASN A 8 1.09 4.43 0.74
C ASN A 8 2.37 4.06 -0.04
N GLN A 9 3.49 3.94 0.68
CA GLN A 9 4.78 3.55 0.08
C GLN A 9 4.82 2.09 -0.40
N LYS A 10 3.93 1.24 0.09
CA LYS A 10 3.83 -0.15 -0.36
C LYS A 10 3.20 -0.17 -1.76
N GLY A 11 3.94 -0.73 -2.72
CA GLY A 11 3.37 -1.09 -4.03
C GLY A 11 2.27 -2.14 -3.89
N GLY A 12 1.25 -2.09 -4.74
CA GLY A 12 0.21 -3.13 -4.78
C GLY A 12 -0.80 -3.15 -3.62
N CYS A 13 -0.85 -2.13 -2.75
CA CYS A 13 -1.85 -2.04 -1.68
C CYS A 13 -3.22 -1.49 -2.12
N GLY A 14 -3.41 -1.24 -3.42
CA GLY A 14 -4.68 -0.77 -3.98
C GLY A 14 -4.87 0.74 -4.05
N LYS A 15 -3.79 1.56 -4.12
CA LYS A 15 -3.88 3.04 -4.27
C LYS A 15 -4.66 3.47 -5.51
N THR A 16 -4.11 3.20 -6.69
CA THR A 16 -4.73 3.53 -7.98
C THR A 16 -6.12 2.92 -8.13
N THR A 17 -6.27 1.66 -7.71
CA THR A 17 -7.59 1.00 -7.71
C THR A 17 -8.57 1.76 -6.82
N SER A 18 -8.16 2.22 -5.64
CA SER A 18 -9.03 3.02 -4.78
C SER A 18 -9.31 4.39 -5.38
N ALA A 19 -8.31 5.02 -6.00
CA ALA A 19 -8.43 6.36 -6.57
C ALA A 19 -9.44 6.38 -7.72
N ILE A 20 -9.28 5.47 -8.69
CA ILE A 20 -10.18 5.32 -9.84
C ILE A 20 -11.61 5.06 -9.39
N ASN A 21 -11.82 4.08 -8.50
CA ASN A 21 -13.16 3.64 -8.14
C ASN A 21 -13.87 4.61 -7.21
N LEU A 22 -13.15 5.22 -6.27
CA LEU A 22 -13.69 6.28 -5.43
C LEU A 22 -14.09 7.49 -6.28
N ALA A 23 -13.22 7.95 -7.19
CA ALA A 23 -13.50 9.08 -8.07
C ALA A 23 -14.72 8.80 -8.98
N GLY A 24 -14.78 7.62 -9.59
CA GLY A 24 -15.89 7.21 -10.44
C GLY A 24 -17.23 7.16 -9.72
N LEU A 25 -17.26 6.64 -8.48
CA LEU A 25 -18.49 6.57 -7.70
C LEU A 25 -18.94 7.93 -7.15
N LEU A 26 -18.01 8.82 -6.78
CA LEU A 26 -18.34 10.20 -6.43
C LEU A 26 -18.91 10.96 -7.64
N ALA A 27 -18.31 10.75 -8.83
CA ALA A 27 -18.83 11.30 -10.08
C ALA A 27 -20.24 10.81 -10.40
N LYS A 28 -20.48 9.51 -10.22
CA LYS A 28 -21.81 8.90 -10.35
C LYS A 28 -22.82 9.44 -9.34
N ALA A 29 -22.37 9.75 -8.12
CA ALA A 29 -23.20 10.39 -7.10
C ALA A 29 -23.52 11.88 -7.41
N GLY A 30 -23.00 12.42 -8.51
CA GLY A 30 -23.32 13.76 -9.00
C GLY A 30 -22.24 14.81 -8.73
N HIS A 31 -21.15 14.46 -8.06
CA HIS A 31 -20.05 15.38 -7.80
C HIS A 31 -19.19 15.59 -9.04
N ARG A 32 -18.88 16.85 -9.38
CA ARG A 32 -17.85 17.14 -10.39
C ARG A 32 -16.49 16.74 -9.83
N THR A 33 -15.96 15.62 -10.31
CA THR A 33 -14.82 14.94 -9.68
C THR A 33 -13.61 14.98 -10.60
N LEU A 34 -12.49 15.47 -10.08
CA LEU A 34 -11.19 15.41 -10.73
C LEU A 34 -10.33 14.33 -10.08
N LEU A 35 -9.87 13.36 -10.86
CA LEU A 35 -8.79 12.46 -10.49
C LEU A 35 -7.47 13.05 -10.97
N VAL A 36 -6.49 13.19 -10.08
CA VAL A 36 -5.13 13.63 -10.41
C VAL A 36 -4.20 12.44 -10.23
N ASP A 37 -3.54 12.04 -11.30
CA ASP A 37 -2.51 11.01 -11.26
C ASP A 37 -1.16 11.66 -10.89
N MET A 38 -0.62 11.34 -9.72
CA MET A 38 0.71 11.77 -9.26
C MET A 38 1.69 10.60 -9.20
N ASP A 39 1.45 9.53 -9.97
CA ASP A 39 2.36 8.41 -10.17
C ASP A 39 2.97 8.46 -11.58
N PRO A 40 4.31 8.58 -11.75
CA PRO A 40 4.94 8.55 -13.07
C PRO A 40 4.62 7.30 -13.91
N GLN A 41 4.09 6.22 -13.32
CA GLN A 41 3.64 5.03 -14.05
C GLN A 41 2.29 5.19 -14.75
N SER A 42 1.55 6.29 -14.54
CA SER A 42 0.33 6.61 -15.31
C SER A 42 -0.77 5.54 -15.22
N HIS A 43 -0.85 4.84 -14.10
CA HIS A 43 -1.81 3.75 -13.94
C HIS A 43 -3.28 4.23 -13.93
N CYS A 44 -3.56 5.49 -13.60
CA CYS A 44 -4.93 6.02 -13.69
C CYS A 44 -5.38 6.15 -15.15
N ALA A 45 -4.51 6.61 -16.05
CA ALA A 45 -4.81 6.72 -17.47
C ALA A 45 -5.15 5.35 -18.05
N ALA A 46 -4.30 4.35 -17.82
CA ALA A 46 -4.52 2.97 -18.25
C ALA A 46 -5.83 2.40 -17.66
N GLY A 47 -6.06 2.56 -16.35
CA GLY A 47 -7.23 2.04 -15.67
C GLY A 47 -8.57 2.71 -16.05
N LEU A 48 -8.52 3.86 -16.72
CA LEU A 48 -9.69 4.58 -17.26
C LEU A 48 -9.74 4.57 -18.80
N GLY A 49 -8.90 3.75 -19.46
CA GLY A 49 -8.91 3.61 -20.91
C GLY A 49 -8.45 4.86 -21.67
N VAL A 50 -7.65 5.72 -21.03
CA VAL A 50 -7.13 6.95 -21.62
C VAL A 50 -5.91 6.64 -22.50
N PRO A 51 -5.94 6.99 -23.80
CA PRO A 51 -4.82 6.74 -24.71
C PRO A 51 -3.68 7.72 -24.46
N GLU A 52 -2.63 7.27 -23.77
CA GLU A 52 -1.48 8.12 -23.38
C GLU A 52 -0.82 8.88 -24.53
N HIS A 53 -0.79 8.30 -25.73
CA HIS A 53 -0.23 8.94 -26.93
C HIS A 53 -1.01 10.17 -27.42
N ARG A 54 -2.23 10.40 -26.90
CA ARG A 54 -3.05 11.59 -27.21
C ARG A 54 -2.96 12.67 -26.14
N LEU A 55 -2.16 12.46 -25.10
CA LEU A 55 -1.98 13.45 -24.05
C LEU A 55 -1.06 14.57 -24.54
N ASP A 56 -1.58 15.77 -24.68
CA ASP A 56 -0.79 16.95 -25.06
C ASP A 56 0.01 17.50 -23.88
N MET A 57 -0.58 17.46 -22.69
CA MET A 57 -0.03 18.00 -21.46
C MET A 57 -0.33 17.03 -20.31
N ASP A 58 0.59 16.94 -19.35
CA ASP A 58 0.40 16.16 -18.12
C ASP A 58 0.53 17.05 -16.87
N ILE A 59 0.22 16.48 -15.71
CA ILE A 59 0.28 17.20 -14.43
C ILE A 59 1.69 17.72 -14.12
N GLY A 60 2.74 17.03 -14.57
CA GLY A 60 4.12 17.45 -14.40
C GLY A 60 4.46 18.69 -15.23
N ASP A 61 4.02 18.71 -16.49
CA ASP A 61 4.13 19.91 -17.35
C ASP A 61 3.40 21.11 -16.71
N ALA A 62 2.21 20.89 -16.13
CA ALA A 62 1.46 21.91 -15.40
C ALA A 62 2.21 22.40 -14.15
N MET A 63 2.77 21.49 -13.37
CA MET A 63 3.58 21.81 -12.20
C MET A 63 4.85 22.58 -12.55
N VAL A 64 5.46 22.37 -13.72
CA VAL A 64 6.59 23.17 -14.18
C VAL A 64 6.13 24.55 -14.67
N GLY A 65 5.00 24.62 -15.36
CA GLY A 65 4.49 25.87 -15.96
C GLY A 65 3.80 26.82 -15.00
N VAL A 66 3.28 26.34 -13.87
CA VAL A 66 2.45 27.15 -12.97
C VAL A 66 3.18 28.39 -12.46
N GLY A 67 2.50 29.55 -12.54
CA GLY A 67 3.06 30.86 -12.24
C GLY A 67 3.96 31.48 -13.31
N LEU A 68 4.34 30.72 -14.35
CA LEU A 68 5.05 31.26 -15.52
C LEU A 68 4.08 31.60 -16.64
N ARG A 69 3.06 30.77 -16.84
CA ARG A 69 2.01 30.93 -17.85
C ARG A 69 0.68 30.38 -17.29
N PRO A 70 -0.48 30.89 -17.73
CA PRO A 70 -1.77 30.30 -17.40
C PRO A 70 -1.84 28.84 -17.82
N ILE A 71 -2.44 27.98 -16.98
CA ILE A 71 -2.63 26.57 -17.30
C ILE A 71 -3.77 26.41 -18.29
N ASP A 72 -3.48 25.77 -19.43
CA ASP A 72 -4.50 25.40 -20.40
C ASP A 72 -5.20 24.10 -19.96
N ALA A 73 -6.31 24.28 -19.25
CA ALA A 73 -7.11 23.16 -18.74
C ALA A 73 -7.62 22.24 -19.87
N ALA A 74 -7.86 22.76 -21.08
CA ALA A 74 -8.37 21.96 -22.19
C ALA A 74 -7.32 20.95 -22.71
N ARG A 75 -6.03 21.24 -22.51
CA ARG A 75 -4.92 20.34 -22.87
C ARG A 75 -4.50 19.41 -21.74
N LEU A 76 -4.70 19.84 -20.50
CA LEU A 76 -4.33 19.08 -19.29
C LEU A 76 -5.40 18.05 -18.90
N ILE A 77 -6.68 18.40 -19.04
CA ILE A 77 -7.79 17.59 -18.52
C ILE A 77 -8.33 16.64 -19.58
N TRP A 78 -8.37 15.36 -19.24
CA TRP A 78 -9.03 14.32 -20.03
C TRP A 78 -10.40 13.97 -19.43
N ARG A 79 -11.45 13.98 -20.24
CA ARG A 79 -12.79 13.56 -19.80
C ARG A 79 -12.92 12.04 -19.82
N ALA A 80 -12.78 11.41 -18.65
CA ALA A 80 -12.87 9.96 -18.50
C ALA A 80 -14.31 9.45 -18.39
N GLY A 81 -15.25 10.29 -17.95
CA GLY A 81 -16.65 9.91 -17.83
C GLY A 81 -17.57 11.09 -17.56
N ARG A 82 -18.85 10.81 -17.28
CA ARG A 82 -19.79 11.85 -16.83
C ARG A 82 -19.37 12.30 -15.43
N ASN A 83 -19.14 13.61 -15.26
CA ASN A 83 -18.67 14.23 -14.03
C ASN A 83 -17.32 13.69 -13.51
N LEU A 84 -16.58 12.93 -14.33
CA LEU A 84 -15.27 12.38 -14.00
C LEU A 84 -14.25 12.84 -15.03
N ASP A 85 -13.31 13.64 -14.56
CA ASP A 85 -12.19 14.13 -15.32
C ASP A 85 -10.87 13.60 -14.72
N LEU A 86 -9.85 13.46 -15.56
CA LEU A 86 -8.51 13.01 -15.20
C LEU A 86 -7.49 14.09 -15.58
N ALA A 87 -6.67 14.51 -14.61
CA ALA A 87 -5.39 15.15 -14.88
C ALA A 87 -4.30 14.07 -14.86
N PRO A 88 -3.83 13.61 -16.03
CA PRO A 88 -2.95 12.44 -16.13
C PRO A 88 -1.50 12.79 -15.80
N SER A 89 -0.71 11.76 -15.53
CA SER A 89 0.75 11.81 -15.42
C SER A 89 1.41 11.11 -16.61
N ARG A 90 2.72 11.28 -16.75
CA ARG A 90 3.58 10.50 -17.64
C ARG A 90 4.91 10.21 -16.97
N MET A 91 5.71 9.31 -17.53
CA MET A 91 7.03 8.94 -17.00
C MET A 91 7.95 10.14 -16.72
N ARG A 92 7.81 11.24 -17.49
CA ARG A 92 8.59 12.48 -17.30
C ARG A 92 8.35 13.13 -15.93
N LEU A 93 7.22 12.86 -15.27
CA LEU A 93 6.93 13.31 -13.91
C LEU A 93 8.02 12.89 -12.91
N ALA A 94 8.63 11.71 -13.09
CA ALA A 94 9.74 11.24 -12.25
C ALA A 94 10.96 12.20 -12.31
N GLY A 95 11.14 12.91 -13.43
CA GLY A 95 12.20 13.90 -13.59
C GLY A 95 12.03 15.14 -12.72
N LEU A 96 10.84 15.40 -12.17
CA LEU A 96 10.63 16.50 -11.22
C LEU A 96 11.26 16.22 -9.85
N GLU A 97 11.34 14.95 -9.44
CA GLU A 97 11.93 14.54 -8.16
C GLU A 97 13.45 14.34 -8.24
N ALA A 98 14.01 14.27 -9.45
CA ALA A 98 15.44 14.06 -9.65
C ALA A 98 16.27 15.24 -9.09
N PRO A 99 17.51 14.99 -8.63
CA PRO A 99 18.44 16.07 -8.33
C PRO A 99 18.61 16.98 -9.56
N ARG A 100 18.37 18.29 -9.40
CA ARG A 100 18.31 19.29 -10.50
C ARG A 100 17.13 19.12 -11.47
N GLY A 101 16.05 18.47 -11.03
CA GLY A 101 14.77 18.47 -11.74
C GLY A 101 14.24 19.88 -11.97
N ALA A 102 13.32 20.04 -12.91
CA ALA A 102 12.84 21.35 -13.38
C ALA A 102 12.23 22.25 -12.28
N ILE A 103 11.84 21.67 -11.14
CA ILE A 103 11.32 22.40 -9.97
C ILE A 103 12.19 22.22 -8.71
N ALA A 104 13.37 21.59 -8.80
CA ALA A 104 14.18 21.25 -7.64
C ALA A 104 14.66 22.48 -6.85
N ASP A 105 14.97 23.56 -7.57
CA ASP A 105 15.48 24.83 -7.03
C ASP A 105 14.36 25.87 -6.81
N ALA A 106 13.10 25.53 -7.14
CA ALA A 106 11.97 26.40 -6.89
C ALA A 106 11.70 26.53 -5.38
N SER A 107 11.52 27.76 -4.89
CA SER A 107 11.24 28.03 -3.48
C SER A 107 9.89 27.49 -3.01
N ASP A 108 8.97 27.24 -3.94
CA ASP A 108 7.61 26.74 -3.72
C ASP A 108 7.41 25.29 -4.20
N LYS A 109 8.50 24.53 -4.38
CA LYS A 109 8.48 23.20 -5.01
C LYS A 109 7.52 22.21 -4.36
N GLU A 110 7.29 22.28 -3.06
CA GLU A 110 6.35 21.45 -2.32
C GLU A 110 4.87 21.83 -2.53
N PHE A 111 4.60 23.00 -3.13
CA PHE A 111 3.26 23.59 -3.28
C PHE A 111 2.82 23.73 -4.75
N ARG A 112 3.60 23.23 -5.72
CA ARG A 112 3.33 23.38 -7.16
C ARG A 112 1.98 22.77 -7.56
N LEU A 113 1.65 21.58 -7.06
CA LEU A 113 0.34 20.95 -7.34
C LEU A 113 -0.82 21.77 -6.77
N LYS A 114 -0.66 22.33 -5.56
CA LYS A 114 -1.66 23.19 -4.93
C LYS A 114 -1.95 24.41 -5.80
N ARG A 115 -0.90 25.02 -6.36
CA ARG A 115 -1.03 26.15 -7.29
C ARG A 115 -1.71 25.75 -8.61
N VAL A 116 -1.35 24.60 -9.17
CA VAL A 116 -2.00 24.06 -10.37
C VAL A 116 -3.50 23.90 -10.13
N LEU A 117 -3.86 23.26 -9.02
CA LEU A 117 -5.25 23.05 -8.65
C LEU A 117 -5.97 24.37 -8.38
N ALA A 118 -5.33 25.37 -7.78
CA ALA A 118 -5.95 26.69 -7.60
C ALA A 118 -6.39 27.36 -8.92
N GLU A 119 -5.68 27.13 -10.03
CA GLU A 119 -6.05 27.68 -11.35
C GLU A 119 -7.20 26.90 -12.02
N ILE A 120 -7.37 25.60 -11.73
CA ILE A 120 -8.36 24.73 -12.42
C ILE A 120 -9.51 24.24 -11.51
N ALA A 121 -9.47 24.57 -10.21
CA ALA A 121 -10.36 24.06 -9.17
C ALA A 121 -11.83 24.46 -9.32
N SER A 122 -12.14 25.58 -9.96
CA SER A 122 -13.50 26.14 -10.03
C SER A 122 -14.50 25.20 -10.71
N GLY A 123 -14.02 24.23 -11.50
CA GLY A 123 -14.81 23.19 -12.13
C GLY A 123 -15.22 22.02 -11.24
N TYR A 124 -14.63 21.85 -10.05
CA TYR A 124 -14.69 20.58 -9.31
C TYR A 124 -15.16 20.72 -7.86
N ASP A 125 -16.01 19.79 -7.45
CA ASP A 125 -16.49 19.65 -6.08
C ASP A 125 -15.50 18.83 -5.25
N VAL A 126 -14.92 17.78 -5.84
CA VAL A 126 -13.98 16.85 -5.20
C VAL A 126 -12.78 16.58 -6.10
N VAL A 127 -11.59 16.54 -5.49
CA VAL A 127 -10.32 16.12 -6.11
C VAL A 127 -9.80 14.88 -5.38
N ILE A 128 -9.51 13.83 -6.14
CA ILE A 128 -8.83 12.62 -5.67
C ILE A 128 -7.43 12.62 -6.25
N ILE A 129 -6.40 12.44 -5.41
CA ILE A 129 -4.99 12.39 -5.85
C ILE A 129 -4.47 10.97 -5.67
N ASP A 130 -4.15 10.27 -6.76
CA ASP A 130 -3.45 8.98 -6.72
C ASP A 130 -1.95 9.23 -6.60
N CYS A 131 -1.33 8.80 -5.49
CA CYS A 131 0.08 9.06 -5.25
C CYS A 131 0.95 7.87 -5.60
N SER A 132 2.14 8.15 -6.15
CA SER A 132 3.20 7.16 -6.30
C SER A 132 3.59 6.53 -4.94
N PRO A 133 4.24 5.35 -4.93
CA PRO A 133 4.78 4.75 -3.70
C PRO A 133 6.00 5.50 -3.13
N SER A 134 6.48 6.56 -3.75
CA SER A 134 7.67 7.29 -3.31
C SER A 134 7.36 8.26 -2.16
N ILE A 135 8.29 8.43 -1.22
CA ILE A 135 8.24 9.48 -0.19
C ILE A 135 9.05 10.71 -0.66
N GLY A 136 8.69 11.23 -1.82
CA GLY A 136 9.44 12.29 -2.49
C GLY A 136 8.71 13.62 -2.54
N LEU A 137 9.19 14.49 -3.43
CA LEU A 137 8.61 15.80 -3.70
C LEU A 137 7.15 15.71 -4.17
N LEU A 138 6.78 14.67 -4.93
CA LEU A 138 5.41 14.46 -5.39
C LEU A 138 4.46 14.16 -4.22
N ALA A 139 4.93 13.40 -3.23
CA ALA A 139 4.16 13.13 -2.02
C ALA A 139 3.99 14.40 -1.16
N TYR A 140 5.00 15.28 -1.07
CA TYR A 140 4.83 16.59 -0.43
C TYR A 140 3.79 17.45 -1.17
N ASN A 141 3.80 17.46 -2.50
CA ASN A 141 2.81 18.19 -3.30
C ASN A 141 1.37 17.69 -3.09
N ALA A 142 1.19 16.36 -3.04
CA ALA A 142 -0.11 15.77 -2.72
C ALA A 142 -0.57 16.17 -1.31
N LEU A 143 0.31 16.07 -0.30
CA LEU A 143 -0.01 16.40 1.08
C LEU A 143 -0.27 17.90 1.29
N ALA A 144 0.48 18.78 0.63
CA ALA A 144 0.28 20.22 0.70
C ALA A 144 -1.09 20.67 0.16
N THR A 145 -1.72 19.82 -0.66
CA THR A 145 -3.02 20.09 -1.28
C THR A 145 -4.18 19.35 -0.61
N ALA A 146 -3.92 18.20 0.03
CA ALA A 146 -4.94 17.35 0.61
C ALA A 146 -5.47 17.86 1.97
N GLU A 147 -6.78 17.82 2.14
CA GLU A 147 -7.46 18.01 3.43
C GLU A 147 -7.58 16.68 4.19
N MET A 148 -7.69 15.58 3.44
CA MET A 148 -7.79 14.23 3.94
C MET A 148 -6.81 13.31 3.21
N VAL A 149 -6.20 12.38 3.95
CA VAL A 149 -5.37 11.31 3.41
C VAL A 149 -5.99 9.97 3.71
N LEU A 150 -6.24 9.19 2.66
CA LEU A 150 -6.56 7.78 2.74
C LEU A 150 -5.29 6.95 2.57
N ILE A 151 -5.05 6.01 3.49
CA ILE A 151 -3.91 5.09 3.46
C ILE A 151 -4.47 3.67 3.23
N PRO A 152 -4.48 3.17 1.99
CA PRO A 152 -4.88 1.79 1.70
C PRO A 152 -3.91 0.81 2.37
N VAL A 153 -4.38 -0.13 3.15
CA VAL A 153 -3.55 -1.14 3.82
C VAL A 153 -4.12 -2.51 3.53
N GLU A 154 -3.37 -3.31 2.77
CA GLU A 154 -3.69 -4.74 2.57
C GLU A 154 -3.88 -5.43 3.93
N THR A 155 -4.78 -6.39 4.12
CA THR A 155 -4.83 -7.17 5.39
C THR A 155 -3.97 -8.44 5.31
N SER A 156 -2.65 -8.28 5.31
CA SER A 156 -1.64 -9.35 5.23
C SER A 156 -0.62 -9.24 6.38
N PHE A 157 0.28 -10.23 6.51
CA PHE A 157 1.15 -10.38 7.69
C PHE A 157 1.90 -9.10 8.15
N PHE A 158 2.32 -8.25 7.21
CA PHE A 158 3.09 -7.01 7.50
C PHE A 158 2.23 -5.75 7.70
N SER A 159 0.91 -5.88 7.75
CA SER A 159 0.00 -4.76 7.59
C SER A 159 -0.12 -3.86 8.80
N LEU A 160 0.01 -4.39 10.02
CA LEU A 160 -0.06 -3.58 11.24
C LEU A 160 1.16 -2.66 11.39
N GLN A 161 2.35 -3.20 11.12
CA GLN A 161 3.61 -2.44 11.11
C GLN A 161 3.61 -1.44 9.95
N GLY A 162 3.19 -1.88 8.76
CA GLY A 162 3.03 -1.03 7.59
C GLY A 162 2.10 0.16 7.86
N ALA A 163 0.90 -0.08 8.38
CA ALA A 163 -0.07 0.95 8.73
C ALA A 163 0.51 1.98 9.72
N THR A 164 1.14 1.51 10.80
CA THR A 164 1.75 2.38 11.81
C THR A 164 2.83 3.26 11.19
N LYS A 165 3.72 2.66 10.38
CA LYS A 165 4.78 3.38 9.69
C LYS A 165 4.20 4.43 8.73
N GLN A 166 3.16 4.11 7.96
CA GLN A 166 2.57 5.05 7.02
C GLN A 166 1.88 6.24 7.69
N VAL A 167 1.11 5.99 8.75
CA VAL A 167 0.50 7.09 9.52
C VAL A 167 1.57 8.02 10.06
N ASN A 168 2.67 7.48 10.59
CA ASN A 168 3.78 8.28 11.11
C ASN A 168 4.52 9.05 10.00
N THR A 169 4.74 8.44 8.83
CA THR A 169 5.35 9.11 7.67
C THR A 169 4.49 10.29 7.24
N VAL A 170 3.19 10.07 6.97
CA VAL A 170 2.26 11.13 6.54
C VAL A 170 2.23 12.26 7.57
N ARG A 171 2.11 11.94 8.87
CA ARG A 171 2.13 12.95 9.94
C ARG A 171 3.44 13.73 10.00
N THR A 172 4.58 13.09 9.75
CA THR A 172 5.88 13.76 9.77
C THR A 172 6.02 14.73 8.60
N MET A 173 5.59 14.30 7.41
CA MET A 173 5.58 15.16 6.23
C MET A 173 4.60 16.34 6.39
N ALA A 174 3.38 16.07 6.88
CA ALA A 174 2.36 17.09 7.12
C ALA A 174 2.82 18.15 8.13
N ARG A 175 3.48 17.72 9.23
CA ARG A 175 4.09 18.64 10.21
C ARG A 175 5.15 19.53 9.58
N ARG A 176 5.99 18.99 8.69
CA ARG A 176 7.01 19.78 7.98
C ARG A 176 6.38 20.85 7.07
N LEU A 177 5.18 20.59 6.55
CA LEU A 177 4.39 21.54 5.78
C LEU A 177 3.56 22.50 6.64
N GLY A 178 3.65 22.42 7.98
CA GLY A 178 2.80 23.20 8.89
C GLY A 178 1.30 22.89 8.73
N SER A 179 0.95 21.71 8.22
CA SER A 179 -0.43 21.36 7.85
C SER A 179 -0.99 20.28 8.77
N HIS A 180 -2.23 20.48 9.24
CA HIS A 180 -3.01 19.47 9.93
C HIS A 180 -3.88 18.74 8.92
N ILE A 181 -3.65 17.44 8.73
CA ILE A 181 -4.34 16.62 7.74
C ILE A 181 -5.06 15.47 8.44
N GLN A 182 -6.35 15.27 8.10
CA GLN A 182 -7.10 14.12 8.58
C GLN A 182 -6.56 12.85 7.91
N VAL A 183 -6.11 11.87 8.70
CA VAL A 183 -5.57 10.61 8.18
C VAL A 183 -6.51 9.47 8.50
N SER A 184 -6.88 8.69 7.49
CA SER A 184 -7.69 7.48 7.65
C SER A 184 -7.05 6.28 6.94
N ILE A 185 -7.00 5.13 7.61
CA ILE A 185 -6.54 3.86 7.07
C ILE A 185 -7.72 3.16 6.42
N LEU A 186 -7.56 2.72 5.18
CA LEU A 186 -8.54 1.94 4.44
C LEU A 186 -8.04 0.50 4.32
N PRO A 187 -8.63 -0.48 5.03
CA PRO A 187 -8.30 -1.88 4.82
C PRO A 187 -8.66 -2.31 3.39
N THR A 188 -7.71 -2.89 2.67
CA THR A 188 -7.89 -3.31 1.28
C THR A 188 -7.46 -4.76 1.05
N ILE A 189 -7.90 -5.33 -0.08
CA ILE A 189 -7.53 -6.68 -0.54
C ILE A 189 -7.83 -7.71 0.56
N HIS A 190 -8.92 -7.50 1.29
CA HIS A 190 -9.27 -8.32 2.45
C HIS A 190 -9.85 -9.66 2.02
N ASP A 191 -9.32 -10.73 2.58
CA ASP A 191 -9.75 -12.10 2.33
C ASP A 191 -10.47 -12.62 3.57
N GLU A 192 -11.80 -12.58 3.55
CA GLU A 192 -12.65 -12.97 4.69
C GLU A 192 -12.53 -14.46 5.04
N SER A 193 -12.09 -15.28 4.08
CA SER A 193 -11.86 -16.72 4.29
C SER A 193 -10.57 -17.00 5.07
N ASN A 194 -9.69 -16.00 5.20
CA ASN A 194 -8.39 -16.13 5.83
C ASN A 194 -8.43 -15.67 7.29
N ALA A 195 -8.31 -16.61 8.22
CA ALA A 195 -8.30 -16.34 9.66
C ALA A 195 -7.24 -15.29 10.08
N VAL A 196 -6.04 -15.33 9.49
CA VAL A 196 -4.98 -14.36 9.78
C VAL A 196 -5.37 -12.96 9.31
N ALA A 197 -6.01 -12.85 8.13
CA ALA A 197 -6.49 -11.56 7.63
C ALA A 197 -7.58 -10.98 8.54
N ASN A 198 -8.46 -11.82 9.08
CA ASN A 198 -9.51 -11.43 10.03
C ASN A 198 -8.92 -10.96 11.37
N ASP A 199 -7.96 -11.70 11.93
CA ASP A 199 -7.27 -11.32 13.17
C ASP A 199 -6.54 -9.97 13.02
N LEU A 200 -5.86 -9.77 11.88
CA LEU A 200 -5.18 -8.52 11.57
C LEU A 200 -6.16 -7.34 11.41
N LEU A 201 -7.32 -7.56 10.78
CA LEU A 201 -8.36 -6.55 10.66
C LEU A 201 -8.91 -6.15 12.05
N GLN A 202 -9.11 -7.13 12.94
CA GLN A 202 -9.51 -6.84 14.31
C GLN A 202 -8.45 -6.02 15.07
N GLU A 203 -7.17 -6.35 14.89
CA GLU A 203 -6.09 -5.59 15.53
C GLU A 203 -5.96 -4.17 14.95
N LEU A 204 -6.16 -4.00 13.63
CA LEU A 204 -6.26 -2.67 13.01
C LEU A 204 -7.40 -1.85 13.63
N ARG A 205 -8.59 -2.46 13.83
CA ARG A 205 -9.74 -1.82 14.51
C ARG A 205 -9.40 -1.39 15.93
N ARG A 206 -8.77 -2.29 16.71
CA ARG A 206 -8.39 -2.01 18.11
C ARG A 206 -7.36 -0.88 18.22
N ARG A 207 -6.35 -0.89 17.35
CA ARG A 207 -5.21 0.05 17.41
C ARG A 207 -5.51 1.41 16.83
N PHE A 208 -6.21 1.46 15.69
CA PHE A 208 -6.39 2.70 14.94
C PHE A 208 -7.75 3.36 15.14
N LYS A 209 -8.75 2.65 15.69
CA LYS A 209 -10.05 3.19 16.14
C LYS A 209 -10.63 4.25 15.19
N ASP A 210 -10.59 5.52 15.60
CA ASP A 210 -11.07 6.73 14.92
C ASP A 210 -10.40 6.98 13.57
N LYS A 211 -9.20 6.46 13.36
CA LYS A 211 -8.45 6.57 12.10
C LYS A 211 -8.71 5.41 11.16
N LEU A 212 -9.45 4.38 11.54
CA LEU A 212 -9.79 3.31 10.61
C LEU A 212 -11.06 3.71 9.86
N ALA A 213 -11.03 3.61 8.53
CA ALA A 213 -12.23 3.75 7.72
C ALA A 213 -13.26 2.69 8.17
N PRO A 214 -14.56 3.03 8.19
CA PRO A 214 -15.60 2.08 8.58
C PRO A 214 -15.84 1.00 7.52
N VAL A 215 -15.21 1.13 6.35
CA VAL A 215 -15.36 0.27 5.18
C VAL A 215 -14.08 -0.57 4.98
N VAL A 216 -14.26 -1.80 4.53
CA VAL A 216 -13.19 -2.73 4.16
C VAL A 216 -13.37 -3.08 2.68
N ILE A 217 -12.31 -2.96 1.89
CA ILE A 217 -12.34 -3.38 0.49
C ILE A 217 -11.88 -4.83 0.39
N ARG A 218 -12.80 -5.73 0.01
CA ARG A 218 -12.54 -7.15 -0.13
C ARG A 218 -11.71 -7.44 -1.38
N ARG A 219 -11.01 -8.57 -1.36
CA ARG A 219 -10.32 -9.10 -2.54
C ARG A 219 -11.37 -9.51 -3.56
N ASP A 220 -11.34 -8.86 -4.71
CA ASP A 220 -12.24 -9.15 -5.82
C ASP A 220 -11.46 -9.12 -7.14
N SER A 221 -11.51 -10.21 -7.92
CA SER A 221 -10.83 -10.30 -9.22
C SER A 221 -11.41 -9.30 -10.23
N LYS A 222 -12.69 -8.93 -10.08
CA LYS A 222 -13.39 -7.99 -10.97
C LYS A 222 -12.78 -6.61 -10.96
N LEU A 223 -12.10 -6.21 -9.89
CA LEU A 223 -11.37 -4.93 -9.83
C LEU A 223 -10.21 -4.87 -10.83
N ARG A 224 -9.48 -5.98 -11.00
CA ARG A 224 -8.38 -6.05 -11.99
C ARG A 224 -8.92 -6.15 -13.41
N GLU A 225 -10.00 -6.91 -13.59
CA GLU A 225 -10.69 -6.99 -14.88
C GLU A 225 -11.18 -5.60 -15.31
N ALA A 226 -11.92 -4.89 -14.45
CA ALA A 226 -12.43 -3.54 -14.75
C ALA A 226 -11.31 -2.58 -15.21
N ALA A 227 -10.19 -2.55 -14.48
CA ALA A 227 -9.03 -1.74 -14.86
C ALA A 227 -8.45 -2.15 -16.23
N SER A 228 -8.41 -3.45 -16.55
CA SER A 228 -7.94 -3.92 -17.87
C SER A 228 -8.86 -3.56 -19.03
N PHE A 229 -10.14 -3.31 -18.75
CA PHE A 229 -11.12 -2.77 -19.71
C PHE A 229 -11.18 -1.24 -19.72
N GLY A 230 -10.35 -0.55 -18.91
CA GLY A 230 -10.36 0.89 -18.81
C GLY A 230 -11.65 1.44 -18.18
N GLN A 231 -12.24 0.69 -17.25
CA GLN A 231 -13.54 1.01 -16.64
C GLN A 231 -13.45 1.03 -15.12
N THR A 232 -14.32 1.82 -14.51
CA THR A 232 -14.57 1.72 -13.06
C THR A 232 -15.25 0.38 -12.75
N ILE A 233 -15.09 -0.12 -11.52
CA ILE A 233 -15.74 -1.35 -11.07
C ILE A 233 -17.25 -1.25 -11.14
N HIS A 234 -17.78 -0.05 -10.95
CA HIS A 234 -19.21 0.18 -10.96
C HIS A 234 -19.79 0.05 -12.37
N ASP A 235 -19.04 0.49 -13.39
CA ASP A 235 -19.48 0.38 -14.78
C ASP A 235 -19.27 -1.04 -15.34
N TYR A 236 -18.16 -1.68 -14.96
CA TYR A 236 -17.81 -3.02 -15.42
C TYR A 236 -18.63 -4.14 -14.75
N ALA A 237 -18.74 -4.10 -13.41
CA ALA A 237 -19.38 -5.16 -12.62
C ALA A 237 -20.12 -4.58 -11.39
N PRO A 238 -21.27 -3.90 -11.59
CA PRO A 238 -22.00 -3.21 -10.51
C PRO A 238 -22.51 -4.13 -9.40
N GLY A 239 -22.70 -5.43 -9.67
CA GLY A 239 -23.11 -6.43 -8.68
C GLY A 239 -21.97 -7.13 -7.95
N SER A 240 -20.72 -6.72 -8.17
CA SER A 240 -19.54 -7.34 -7.54
C SER A 240 -19.34 -6.88 -6.09
N ASN A 241 -18.56 -7.64 -5.32
CA ASN A 241 -18.20 -7.25 -3.96
C ASN A 241 -17.40 -5.95 -3.96
N GLY A 242 -16.46 -5.81 -4.90
CA GLY A 242 -15.68 -4.58 -5.07
C GLY A 242 -16.56 -3.36 -5.36
N ALA A 243 -17.61 -3.50 -6.18
CA ALA A 243 -18.56 -2.40 -6.45
C ALA A 243 -19.32 -1.97 -5.18
N ALA A 244 -19.81 -2.93 -4.40
CA ALA A 244 -20.49 -2.65 -3.14
C ALA A 244 -19.55 -1.98 -2.12
N ASP A 245 -18.32 -2.49 -1.99
CA ASP A 245 -17.34 -1.99 -1.02
C ASP A 245 -16.91 -0.55 -1.37
N TYR A 246 -16.62 -0.26 -2.64
CA TYR A 246 -16.29 1.11 -3.05
C TYR A 246 -17.50 2.06 -3.00
N ALA A 247 -18.73 1.58 -3.22
CA ALA A 247 -19.92 2.40 -3.04
C ALA A 247 -20.08 2.83 -1.58
N ALA A 248 -19.87 1.92 -0.63
CA ALA A 248 -19.84 2.25 0.78
C ALA A 248 -18.71 3.23 1.12
N LEU A 249 -17.53 3.07 0.53
CA LEU A 249 -16.41 4.02 0.71
C LEU A 249 -16.78 5.42 0.18
N ALA A 250 -17.36 5.50 -1.02
CA ALA A 250 -17.76 6.77 -1.63
C ALA A 250 -18.86 7.47 -0.82
N GLN A 251 -19.82 6.72 -0.27
CA GLN A 251 -20.83 7.27 0.64
C GLN A 251 -20.18 7.90 1.88
N TRP A 252 -19.32 7.14 2.58
CA TRP A 252 -18.64 7.63 3.78
C TRP A 252 -17.76 8.86 3.49
N VAL A 253 -16.99 8.83 2.40
CA VAL A 253 -16.17 9.97 1.97
C VAL A 253 -17.05 11.18 1.60
N GLY A 254 -18.14 10.98 0.88
CA GLY A 254 -19.08 12.04 0.50
C GLY A 254 -19.71 12.74 1.71
N GLU A 255 -19.99 11.99 2.78
CA GLU A 255 -20.43 12.57 4.05
C GLU A 255 -19.36 13.44 4.72
N LEU A 256 -18.08 13.04 4.66
CA LEU A 256 -16.99 13.85 5.21
C LEU A 256 -16.79 15.13 4.39
N VAL A 257 -16.85 15.02 3.06
CA VAL A 257 -16.75 16.13 2.11
C VAL A 257 -17.80 17.21 2.38
N THR A 258 -19.02 16.80 2.74
CA THR A 258 -20.15 17.70 3.05
C THR A 258 -20.12 18.26 4.47
N LYS A 259 -19.59 17.51 5.45
CA LYS A 259 -19.57 17.91 6.88
C LYS A 259 -18.35 18.72 7.31
N MET A 260 -17.26 18.73 6.54
CA MET A 260 -16.09 19.55 6.87
C MET A 260 -16.45 21.06 6.82
N PRO A 261 -16.02 21.89 7.78
CA PRO A 261 -16.11 23.34 7.60
C PRO A 261 -15.30 23.74 6.36
N VAL A 262 -15.82 24.68 5.56
CA VAL A 262 -15.00 25.35 4.55
C VAL A 262 -14.00 26.18 5.35
N LEU A 263 -12.70 25.91 5.20
CA LEU A 263 -11.68 26.83 5.72
C LEU A 263 -11.80 28.11 4.91
N SER A 264 -12.62 29.05 5.38
CA SER A 264 -12.59 30.42 4.89
C SER A 264 -11.24 31.02 5.27
N GLU A 265 -10.66 31.80 4.37
CA GLU A 265 -9.48 32.63 4.61
C GLU A 265 -9.75 33.62 5.76
N ALA A 266 -9.61 33.17 7.00
CA ALA A 266 -9.66 34.02 8.19
C ALA A 266 -8.97 33.30 9.35
N GLY A 267 -7.90 33.91 9.87
CA GLY A 267 -7.38 33.61 11.20
C GLY A 267 -6.12 32.76 11.25
N ALA A 268 -5.00 33.35 10.86
CA ALA A 268 -3.77 33.12 11.61
C ALA A 268 -4.01 33.67 13.02
N ASP A 269 -4.57 32.86 13.93
CA ASP A 269 -4.65 33.08 15.38
C ASP A 269 -5.37 31.89 16.03
N PHE A 270 -4.72 30.73 16.03
CA PHE A 270 -5.05 29.66 16.98
C PHE A 270 -3.73 29.01 17.41
N VAL A 271 -3.10 29.60 18.42
CA VAL A 271 -2.05 28.95 19.19
C VAL A 271 -2.75 28.16 20.30
N ASP A 272 -2.64 26.83 20.25
CA ASP A 272 -3.08 25.94 21.33
C ASP A 272 -2.18 26.18 22.57
N PRO A 273 -2.74 26.56 23.73
CA PRO A 273 -1.96 26.78 24.96
C PRO A 273 -1.27 25.53 25.53
N ALA A 274 -1.50 24.34 24.97
CA ALA A 274 -0.93 23.09 25.45
C ALA A 274 0.45 22.74 24.86
N LEU A 275 1.04 23.59 24.01
CA LEU A 275 2.39 23.41 23.47
C LEU A 275 3.38 24.39 24.12
N VAL A 276 3.80 24.07 25.34
CA VAL A 276 5.08 24.54 25.88
C VAL A 276 6.11 23.44 25.60
N GLU A 277 7.02 23.67 24.65
CA GLU A 277 8.21 22.86 24.50
C GLU A 277 9.19 23.18 25.64
N ILE A 278 9.60 22.15 26.39
CA ILE A 278 10.77 22.22 27.27
C ILE A 278 12.00 22.09 26.38
N THR A 279 12.79 23.16 26.28
CA THR A 279 14.14 23.08 25.70
C THR A 279 15.11 22.42 26.68
N PRO A 280 16.23 21.82 26.23
CA PRO A 280 17.09 21.01 27.10
C PRO A 280 17.84 21.76 28.20
N ASN A 281 17.74 23.09 28.31
CA ASN A 281 18.56 23.91 29.22
C ASN A 281 17.77 24.92 30.07
N GLY A 282 16.52 24.65 30.44
CA GLY A 282 15.94 25.10 31.71
C GLY A 282 16.00 26.60 32.11
N GLU A 283 16.00 27.56 31.18
CA GLU A 283 15.86 28.99 31.49
C GLU A 283 14.65 29.60 30.76
N MET A 284 13.76 30.22 31.54
CA MET A 284 12.57 30.95 31.05
C MET A 284 12.96 32.40 30.73
N ASP A 285 12.76 32.82 29.49
CA ASP A 285 12.84 34.24 29.11
C ASP A 285 11.47 34.71 28.59
N TYR A 286 10.84 35.65 29.30
CA TYR A 286 9.55 36.22 28.94
C TYR A 286 9.78 37.52 28.15
N ALA A 287 9.64 37.48 26.83
CA ALA A 287 9.45 38.71 26.06
C ALA A 287 8.02 39.24 26.28
N SER A 288 7.91 40.37 26.99
CA SER A 288 6.66 41.05 27.33
C SER A 288 6.03 41.73 26.11
N PRO A 289 4.68 41.76 25.97
CA PRO A 289 4.00 42.58 25.00
C PRO A 289 3.72 43.97 25.60
N HIS A 290 4.64 44.90 25.40
CA HIS A 290 4.33 46.33 25.43
C HIS A 290 4.61 46.87 24.04
N ASP A 291 3.54 47.17 23.29
CA ASP A 291 3.38 48.42 22.55
C ASP A 291 2.00 48.45 21.89
N LEU A 292 1.04 49.03 22.62
CA LEU A 292 -0.19 49.63 22.08
C LEU A 292 -0.22 51.10 22.50
N VAL A 293 0.05 52.01 21.57
CA VAL A 293 -0.41 53.41 21.50
C VAL A 293 -0.39 53.79 20.01
N GLY A 294 -1.39 54.35 19.34
CA GLY A 294 -2.75 54.83 19.62
C GLY A 294 -3.44 54.93 18.24
N GLY A 295 -4.76 55.05 18.12
CA GLY A 295 -5.49 56.24 18.51
C GLY A 295 -6.80 56.33 17.70
N HIS A 296 -7.88 56.61 18.45
CA HIS A 296 -9.11 57.34 18.11
C HIS A 296 -9.94 57.02 16.86
N GLY A 297 -11.24 56.78 17.10
CA GLY A 297 -12.29 56.84 16.09
C GLY A 297 -13.68 56.42 16.59
N SER A 298 -14.21 57.16 17.56
CA SER A 298 -15.61 57.19 18.03
C SER A 298 -16.63 57.27 16.86
N LEU A 299 -17.76 56.56 16.82
CA LEU A 299 -19.12 56.93 17.33
C LEU A 299 -20.21 56.15 16.49
N PRO A 300 -21.54 56.18 16.82
CA PRO A 300 -22.32 54.98 17.16
C PRO A 300 -23.68 54.82 16.40
N PHE A 301 -24.64 54.07 17.01
CA PHE A 301 -26.09 53.87 16.75
C PHE A 301 -26.47 52.45 16.26
N ALA A 302 -27.15 51.64 17.10
CA ALA A 302 -28.62 51.50 17.29
C ALA A 302 -29.31 50.89 16.05
N GLY A 303 -30.22 49.92 16.09
CA GLY A 303 -31.08 49.27 17.07
C GLY A 303 -32.28 48.68 16.28
N HIS A 304 -33.09 47.81 16.91
CA HIS A 304 -34.34 47.19 16.39
C HIS A 304 -34.14 45.96 15.47
N SER A 305 -34.97 44.91 15.46
CA SER A 305 -36.25 44.62 16.10
C SER A 305 -36.43 43.10 16.20
N THR A 306 -37.13 42.66 17.23
CA THR A 306 -37.80 41.36 17.36
C THR A 306 -38.98 41.22 16.38
N ALA A 307 -39.28 39.99 15.92
CA ALA A 307 -40.60 39.36 15.99
C ALA A 307 -40.71 38.05 15.14
N GLN A 308 -41.14 36.98 15.84
CA GLN A 308 -42.18 36.00 15.45
C GLN A 308 -41.90 34.90 14.39
N GLY A 309 -41.93 33.64 14.85
CA GLY A 309 -42.46 32.48 14.09
C GLY A 309 -44.01 32.48 14.06
N PRO A 310 -44.74 31.43 13.63
CA PRO A 310 -44.44 29.99 13.80
C PRO A 310 -44.77 29.09 12.58
N GLY A 311 -44.53 27.78 12.68
CA GLY A 311 -45.00 26.79 11.69
C GLY A 311 -44.51 25.36 11.94
N GLU A 312 -45.18 24.67 12.87
CA GLU A 312 -45.04 23.25 13.22
C GLU A 312 -45.58 22.32 12.10
N ILE A 313 -44.91 21.19 11.84
CA ILE A 313 -45.53 19.99 11.23
C ILE A 313 -45.04 18.74 11.98
N VAL A 314 -45.98 17.85 12.27
CA VAL A 314 -45.96 16.78 13.28
C VAL A 314 -46.30 15.42 12.61
N ILE A 315 -45.47 14.38 12.87
CA ILE A 315 -45.76 12.92 13.05
C ILE A 315 -46.05 12.04 11.78
N PRO A 316 -45.76 10.70 11.74
CA PRO A 316 -45.62 9.75 12.86
C PRO A 316 -44.42 8.75 12.91
N ALA A 317 -44.27 8.21 14.12
CA ALA A 317 -43.48 7.04 14.51
C ALA A 317 -44.32 5.74 14.54
N ALA A 318 -43.69 4.60 14.23
CA ALA A 318 -43.88 3.24 14.79
C ALA A 318 -42.89 2.32 14.03
N PHE A 319 -42.00 1.53 14.62
CA PHE A 319 -42.21 0.42 15.55
C PHE A 319 -40.93 0.10 16.37
N ALA A 320 -41.15 -0.61 17.47
CA ALA A 320 -40.29 -0.75 18.65
C ALA A 320 -39.15 -1.79 18.56
N ALA A 321 -38.10 -1.47 19.33
CA ALA A 321 -37.28 -2.28 20.25
C ALA A 321 -37.07 -3.80 20.04
N ALA A 322 -35.78 -4.19 20.02
CA ALA A 322 -35.30 -5.39 20.70
C ALA A 322 -33.89 -5.11 21.29
N ALA A 323 -33.77 -5.25 22.61
CA ALA A 323 -32.53 -5.07 23.38
C ALA A 323 -31.63 -6.31 23.29
N PRO A 324 -30.29 -6.19 23.33
CA PRO A 324 -29.42 -7.34 23.53
C PRO A 324 -29.37 -7.73 25.01
N VAL A 325 -29.71 -8.98 25.27
CA VAL A 325 -29.60 -9.67 26.56
C VAL A 325 -28.14 -9.74 27.00
N ALA A 326 -27.86 -9.26 28.22
CA ALA A 326 -26.60 -9.44 28.90
C ALA A 326 -26.43 -10.90 29.38
N LEU A 327 -25.37 -11.56 28.96
CA LEU A 327 -24.93 -12.85 29.50
C LEU A 327 -23.87 -12.62 30.57
N ALA A 328 -24.16 -13.10 31.79
CA ALA A 328 -23.26 -13.10 32.93
C ALA A 328 -22.03 -14.01 32.69
N PRO A 329 -20.87 -13.73 33.32
CA PRO A 329 -19.66 -14.51 33.12
C PRO A 329 -19.72 -15.82 33.92
N SER A 330 -19.36 -16.93 33.30
CA SER A 330 -18.98 -18.16 34.00
C SER A 330 -17.46 -18.38 33.92
N PRO A 331 -16.86 -18.94 34.97
CA PRO A 331 -15.41 -18.91 35.20
C PRO A 331 -14.68 -20.02 34.42
N ASP A 332 -13.37 -19.82 34.32
CA ASP A 332 -12.37 -20.77 33.85
C ASP A 332 -12.26 -20.98 32.32
N ARG A 333 -11.43 -20.15 31.69
CA ARG A 333 -10.82 -20.47 30.40
C ARG A 333 -9.33 -20.12 30.44
N GLY A 334 -8.51 -21.16 30.29
CA GLY A 334 -7.08 -21.05 30.09
C GLY A 334 -6.73 -20.10 28.95
N VAL A 335 -5.55 -19.48 29.08
CA VAL A 335 -5.01 -18.45 28.20
C VAL A 335 -5.21 -18.80 26.72
N SER A 336 -5.86 -17.90 25.98
CA SER A 336 -6.10 -18.03 24.54
C SER A 336 -4.76 -18.09 23.78
N ARG A 337 -4.67 -18.88 22.70
CA ARG A 337 -3.49 -18.91 21.81
C ARG A 337 -3.09 -17.52 21.31
N ALA A 338 -4.05 -16.61 21.13
CA ALA A 338 -3.79 -15.23 20.73
C ALA A 338 -3.15 -14.41 21.88
N GLU A 339 -3.57 -14.63 23.12
CA GLU A 339 -2.91 -14.05 24.30
C GLU A 339 -1.52 -14.61 24.51
N ASP A 340 -1.30 -15.90 24.22
CA ASP A 340 0.03 -16.53 24.30
C ASP A 340 0.98 -15.96 23.23
N VAL A 341 0.49 -15.70 22.01
CA VAL A 341 1.26 -15.06 20.94
C VAL A 341 1.55 -13.59 21.25
N ALA A 342 0.57 -12.83 21.75
CA ALA A 342 0.77 -11.44 22.17
C ALA A 342 1.72 -11.32 23.37
N ARG A 343 1.63 -12.25 24.32
CA ARG A 343 2.51 -12.36 25.49
C ARG A 343 3.95 -12.72 25.09
N ARG A 344 4.13 -13.64 24.13
CA ARG A 344 5.46 -13.98 23.59
C ARG A 344 6.09 -12.80 22.85
N ALA A 345 5.29 -12.04 22.10
CA ALA A 345 5.75 -10.80 21.47
C ALA A 345 6.18 -9.73 22.50
N GLN A 346 5.49 -9.64 23.65
CA GLN A 346 5.85 -8.73 24.74
C GLN A 346 7.05 -9.20 25.58
N GLN A 347 7.23 -10.51 25.79
CA GLN A 347 8.38 -11.08 26.50
C GLN A 347 9.69 -10.94 25.70
N PHE A 348 9.62 -11.01 24.37
CA PHE A 348 10.77 -10.80 23.48
C PHE A 348 11.34 -9.37 23.55
N LEU A 349 10.52 -8.40 23.95
CA LEU A 349 10.89 -6.98 24.05
C LEU A 349 11.61 -6.61 25.35
N ARG A 350 11.69 -7.50 26.35
CA ARG A 350 12.16 -7.16 27.71
C ARG A 350 13.50 -7.75 28.15
N ARG A 351 14.24 -8.48 27.31
CA ARG A 351 15.50 -9.13 27.75
C ARG A 351 16.67 -8.91 26.77
N THR A 352 17.59 -8.05 27.20
CA THR A 352 19.04 -8.16 26.96
C THR A 352 19.66 -7.97 28.36
N PRO A 353 20.73 -8.67 28.83
CA PRO A 353 21.86 -9.22 28.07
C PRO A 353 22.49 -10.57 28.53
N ALA A 354 23.52 -10.97 27.75
CA ALA A 354 24.76 -11.72 28.05
C ALA A 354 24.79 -13.27 28.11
N PRO A 355 25.92 -13.91 27.69
CA PRO A 355 25.96 -15.29 27.20
C PRO A 355 26.70 -16.28 28.12
N THR A 356 26.23 -17.53 28.22
CA THR A 356 27.04 -18.69 28.66
C THR A 356 26.45 -20.01 28.15
N ALA A 357 27.37 -20.85 27.65
CA ALA A 357 27.19 -22.06 26.86
C ALA A 357 26.74 -23.31 27.64
N GLU A 358 26.14 -24.27 26.92
CA GLU A 358 26.62 -25.65 26.67
C GLU A 358 25.46 -26.58 26.28
N VAL A 359 25.69 -27.45 25.28
CA VAL A 359 24.77 -28.51 24.84
C VAL A 359 25.55 -29.83 24.76
N PRO A 360 24.99 -30.96 25.20
CA PRO A 360 25.43 -32.28 24.75
C PRO A 360 24.38 -33.00 23.88
N THR A 361 24.94 -33.62 22.84
CA THR A 361 24.36 -34.42 21.75
C THR A 361 23.88 -35.80 22.20
N ILE A 362 22.83 -36.37 21.57
CA ILE A 362 22.58 -37.82 21.58
C ILE A 362 22.19 -38.32 20.18
N GLU A 363 22.85 -39.40 19.78
CA GLU A 363 22.84 -40.12 18.50
C GLU A 363 21.59 -40.99 18.28
N ALA A 364 21.28 -41.24 17.01
CA ALA A 364 20.22 -42.13 16.54
C ALA A 364 20.76 -43.53 16.18
N ARG A 365 19.90 -44.55 16.27
CA ARG A 365 20.09 -45.88 15.66
C ARG A 365 18.88 -46.33 14.83
N PRO A 366 19.07 -47.05 13.70
CA PRO A 366 18.04 -47.32 12.68
C PRO A 366 17.61 -48.79 12.65
N VAL A 367 16.43 -49.11 12.06
CA VAL A 367 16.12 -50.48 11.55
C VAL A 367 15.11 -50.47 10.38
N GLY A 368 15.55 -50.99 9.22
CA GLY A 368 14.95 -52.13 8.50
C GLY A 368 13.66 -51.97 7.67
N ALA A 369 13.75 -52.29 6.37
CA ALA A 369 12.64 -52.53 5.43
C ALA A 369 12.53 -54.03 5.05
N PRO A 370 11.33 -54.50 4.65
CA PRO A 370 11.20 -55.34 3.44
C PRO A 370 9.84 -55.13 2.71
N PRO A 371 9.43 -55.93 1.68
CA PRO A 371 9.79 -55.80 0.28
C PRO A 371 8.57 -55.59 -0.68
N ALA A 372 8.87 -55.53 -1.98
CA ALA A 372 8.08 -54.93 -3.07
C ALA A 372 6.94 -55.76 -3.71
N SER A 373 6.00 -55.04 -4.36
CA SER A 373 5.19 -55.54 -5.49
C SER A 373 5.19 -54.50 -6.64
N LYS A 374 5.16 -55.00 -7.89
CA LYS A 374 5.61 -54.33 -9.13
C LYS A 374 4.76 -53.14 -9.62
N PRO A 375 5.37 -52.15 -10.33
CA PRO A 375 4.71 -50.98 -10.90
C PRO A 375 4.15 -51.20 -12.32
N ALA A 376 3.07 -50.48 -12.66
CA ALA A 376 2.53 -50.37 -14.02
C ALA A 376 3.28 -49.31 -14.85
N ALA A 377 3.33 -49.56 -16.16
CA ALA A 377 4.19 -49.00 -17.20
C ALA A 377 4.42 -47.47 -17.21
N ALA A 378 5.69 -47.11 -17.40
CA ALA A 378 6.20 -45.75 -17.62
C ALA A 378 6.01 -45.29 -19.08
N PRO A 379 5.73 -43.99 -19.33
CA PRO A 379 6.03 -43.37 -20.61
C PRO A 379 7.55 -43.17 -20.77
N SER A 380 8.00 -43.23 -22.02
CA SER A 380 9.39 -43.33 -22.50
C SER A 380 10.36 -42.26 -21.95
N PRO A 381 11.66 -42.58 -21.82
CA PRO A 381 12.67 -41.67 -21.30
C PRO A 381 12.87 -40.48 -22.26
N LEU A 382 12.64 -39.27 -21.77
CA LEU A 382 13.05 -38.05 -22.44
C LEU A 382 14.58 -38.01 -22.48
N ARG A 383 15.10 -38.14 -23.69
CA ARG A 383 16.51 -38.03 -24.03
C ARG A 383 16.99 -36.61 -23.70
N LEU A 384 17.95 -36.47 -22.78
CA LEU A 384 18.62 -35.20 -22.52
C LEU A 384 19.52 -34.89 -23.73
N GLU A 385 19.21 -33.83 -24.48
CA GLU A 385 20.11 -33.31 -25.50
C GLU A 385 21.03 -32.22 -24.94
N ALA A 386 22.32 -32.36 -25.32
CA ALA A 386 23.39 -31.38 -25.41
C ALA A 386 23.97 -30.76 -24.12
N ALA A 387 25.29 -30.55 -24.16
CA ALA A 387 26.11 -29.86 -23.16
C ALA A 387 25.48 -28.53 -22.71
N PRO A 388 25.69 -28.08 -21.44
CA PRO A 388 25.04 -26.89 -20.94
C PRO A 388 25.38 -25.71 -21.84
N ALA A 389 24.37 -25.20 -22.54
CA ALA A 389 24.49 -23.88 -23.16
C ALA A 389 24.86 -22.90 -22.04
N ASP A 390 25.81 -22.00 -22.28
CA ASP A 390 26.12 -20.95 -21.32
C ASP A 390 24.93 -19.97 -21.26
N HIS A 391 23.93 -20.32 -20.46
CA HIS A 391 22.74 -19.52 -20.21
C HIS A 391 23.11 -18.18 -19.51
N ALA A 392 24.34 -18.00 -19.01
CA ALA A 392 24.81 -16.75 -18.44
C ALA A 392 25.51 -15.82 -19.45
N SER A 393 25.72 -16.27 -20.71
CA SER A 393 26.52 -15.57 -21.73
C SER A 393 26.07 -14.13 -22.05
N GLY A 394 24.81 -13.76 -21.80
CA GLY A 394 24.27 -12.39 -21.99
C GLY A 394 24.18 -11.51 -20.74
N LEU A 395 24.59 -12.00 -19.57
CA LEU A 395 24.45 -11.27 -18.30
C LEU A 395 25.64 -10.38 -17.99
N SER A 396 25.36 -9.22 -17.37
CA SER A 396 26.39 -8.37 -16.77
C SER A 396 27.15 -9.15 -15.68
N PRO A 397 28.43 -8.82 -15.38
CA PRO A 397 29.18 -9.46 -14.29
C PRO A 397 28.46 -9.41 -12.93
N ALA A 398 27.79 -8.28 -12.64
CA ALA A 398 26.99 -8.12 -11.44
C ALA A 398 25.79 -9.08 -11.41
N SER A 399 25.04 -9.20 -12.53
CA SER A 399 23.93 -10.13 -12.65
C SER A 399 24.37 -11.59 -12.59
N ARG A 400 25.51 -11.94 -13.21
CA ARG A 400 26.09 -13.29 -13.14
C ARG A 400 26.41 -13.69 -11.72
N SER A 401 26.92 -12.75 -10.92
CA SER A 401 27.22 -13.02 -9.52
C SER A 401 25.98 -13.43 -8.73
N LEU A 402 24.78 -12.94 -9.08
CA LEU A 402 23.54 -13.20 -8.35
C LEU A 402 22.97 -14.61 -8.55
N LEU A 403 23.36 -15.32 -9.61
CA LEU A 403 22.81 -16.63 -9.97
C LEU A 403 23.00 -17.66 -8.84
N GLY A 404 22.08 -18.61 -8.77
CA GLY A 404 22.07 -19.69 -7.79
C GLY A 404 21.23 -19.39 -6.57
N VAL A 405 21.58 -20.04 -5.46
CA VAL A 405 20.80 -20.02 -4.21
C VAL A 405 21.54 -19.20 -3.15
N ARG A 406 20.81 -18.29 -2.50
CA ARG A 406 21.35 -17.39 -1.48
C ARG A 406 20.44 -17.34 -0.26
N LEU A 407 21.05 -17.48 0.91
CA LEU A 407 20.35 -17.25 2.17
C LEU A 407 20.20 -15.75 2.40
N THR A 408 18.98 -15.32 2.74
CA THR A 408 18.65 -13.93 3.07
C THR A 408 17.92 -13.88 4.40
N THR A 409 17.76 -12.68 4.96
CA THR A 409 16.99 -12.49 6.19
C THR A 409 15.47 -12.73 6.00
N GLN A 410 14.99 -12.85 4.76
CA GLN A 410 13.59 -13.08 4.42
C GLN A 410 13.29 -14.54 4.02
N GLY A 411 14.32 -15.39 3.93
CA GLY A 411 14.23 -16.75 3.40
C GLY A 411 15.33 -17.04 2.39
N VAL A 412 15.09 -18.04 1.55
CA VAL A 412 16.05 -18.47 0.54
C VAL A 412 15.71 -17.84 -0.81
N LEU A 413 16.63 -17.05 -1.34
CA LEU A 413 16.54 -16.44 -2.66
C LEU A 413 17.11 -17.39 -3.70
N PHE A 414 16.31 -17.71 -4.71
CA PHE A 414 16.67 -18.47 -5.89
C PHE A 414 16.76 -17.51 -7.07
N VAL A 415 17.85 -17.58 -7.84
CA VAL A 415 18.09 -16.72 -8.99
C VAL A 415 18.56 -17.53 -10.20
N GLN A 416 17.88 -17.38 -11.33
CA GLN A 416 18.16 -18.11 -12.58
C GLN A 416 18.24 -17.13 -13.76
N PRO A 417 18.97 -17.40 -14.85
CA PRO A 417 18.99 -16.49 -16.00
C PRO A 417 17.69 -16.57 -16.81
N LEU A 418 17.25 -15.45 -17.41
CA LEU A 418 16.05 -15.41 -18.26
C LEU A 418 16.17 -16.25 -19.54
N SER A 419 17.39 -16.55 -19.96
CA SER A 419 17.72 -17.40 -21.10
C SER A 419 17.48 -18.90 -20.84
N LEU A 420 17.14 -19.28 -19.60
CA LEU A 420 16.93 -20.66 -19.21
C LEU A 420 15.56 -21.20 -19.64
N GLY A 421 14.56 -20.34 -19.82
CA GLY A 421 13.21 -20.71 -20.27
C GLY A 421 12.22 -19.55 -20.21
N HIS A 422 10.96 -19.81 -20.56
CA HIS A 422 9.90 -18.78 -20.52
C HIS A 422 9.30 -18.62 -19.12
N SER A 423 9.24 -19.72 -18.37
CA SER A 423 8.68 -19.82 -17.03
C SER A 423 9.49 -20.79 -16.18
N ILE A 424 9.71 -20.43 -14.92
CA ILE A 424 10.43 -21.28 -13.96
C ILE A 424 9.66 -21.29 -12.65
N CYS A 425 9.42 -22.47 -12.09
CA CYS A 425 8.90 -22.66 -10.73
C CYS A 425 9.91 -23.43 -9.88
N ILE A 426 9.84 -23.27 -8.56
CA ILE A 426 10.65 -24.06 -7.61
C ILE A 426 9.76 -25.09 -6.92
N ALA A 427 10.07 -26.37 -7.15
CA ALA A 427 9.37 -27.50 -6.55
C ALA A 427 10.32 -28.21 -5.57
N GLY A 428 9.85 -28.53 -4.37
CA GLY A 428 10.67 -29.18 -3.35
C GLY A 428 9.89 -29.70 -2.15
N ASP A 429 10.59 -30.18 -1.13
CA ASP A 429 9.96 -30.78 0.06
C ASP A 429 8.98 -29.81 0.74
N PHE A 430 9.26 -28.50 0.69
CA PHE A 430 8.47 -27.43 1.32
C PHE A 430 7.15 -27.07 0.60
N ASN A 431 6.93 -27.55 -0.62
CA ASN A 431 5.67 -27.33 -1.35
C ASN A 431 5.11 -28.61 -1.96
N ASN A 432 5.46 -29.75 -1.36
CA ASN A 432 5.03 -31.08 -1.80
C ASN A 432 5.34 -31.35 -3.29
N TRP A 433 6.52 -30.89 -3.75
CA TRP A 433 7.00 -31.08 -5.12
C TRP A 433 6.03 -30.58 -6.21
N SER A 434 5.26 -29.53 -5.91
CA SER A 434 4.32 -28.94 -6.86
C SER A 434 5.04 -28.24 -8.01
N THR A 435 4.69 -28.61 -9.25
CA THR A 435 5.28 -28.07 -10.48
C THR A 435 4.88 -26.62 -10.81
N THR A 436 3.88 -26.09 -10.10
CA THR A 436 3.30 -24.77 -10.36
C THR A 436 3.40 -23.82 -9.16
N ALA A 437 3.80 -24.32 -7.99
CA ALA A 437 4.00 -23.50 -6.81
C ALA A 437 5.33 -22.74 -6.88
N ASN A 438 5.38 -21.57 -6.24
CA ASN A 438 6.55 -20.68 -6.21
C ASN A 438 7.08 -20.32 -7.62
N PRO A 439 6.25 -19.73 -8.50
CA PRO A 439 6.71 -19.23 -9.79
C PRO A 439 7.74 -18.11 -9.58
N MET A 440 8.83 -18.17 -10.32
CA MET A 440 9.88 -17.15 -10.28
C MET A 440 9.44 -15.89 -11.02
N ARG A 441 9.65 -14.72 -10.40
CA ARG A 441 9.38 -13.42 -11.01
C ARG A 441 10.47 -13.11 -12.03
N ARG A 442 10.07 -12.67 -13.23
CA ARG A 442 11.00 -12.16 -14.26
C ARG A 442 11.50 -10.77 -13.90
N ASN A 443 12.80 -10.54 -14.04
CA ASN A 443 13.47 -9.25 -13.94
C ASN A 443 14.27 -8.98 -15.23
N PRO A 444 13.62 -8.41 -16.26
CA PRO A 444 14.25 -8.16 -17.57
C PRO A 444 15.46 -7.22 -17.49
N THR A 445 15.45 -6.27 -16.56
CA THR A 445 16.55 -5.32 -16.36
C THR A 445 17.83 -6.00 -15.94
N LEU A 446 17.73 -7.00 -15.05
CA LEU A 446 18.89 -7.76 -14.59
C LEU A 446 19.15 -9.02 -15.43
N GLY A 447 18.24 -9.39 -16.33
CA GLY A 447 18.33 -10.59 -17.15
C GLY A 447 18.04 -11.89 -16.38
N ILE A 448 17.37 -11.83 -15.22
CA ILE A 448 17.17 -12.99 -14.32
C ILE A 448 15.70 -13.27 -14.00
N PHE A 449 15.42 -14.51 -13.59
CA PHE A 449 14.29 -14.92 -12.77
C PHE A 449 14.70 -14.92 -11.30
N GLU A 450 13.79 -14.53 -10.41
CA GLU A 450 14.04 -14.57 -8.96
C GLU A 450 12.79 -14.95 -8.14
N VAL A 451 12.99 -15.68 -7.05
CA VAL A 451 11.97 -15.91 -6.02
C VAL A 451 12.62 -16.06 -4.66
N CYS A 452 12.05 -15.45 -3.62
CA CYS A 452 12.48 -15.66 -2.25
C CYS A 452 11.42 -16.48 -1.52
N ILE A 453 11.81 -17.65 -1.01
CA ILE A 453 10.92 -18.59 -0.36
C ILE A 453 11.29 -18.65 1.13
N PRO A 454 10.37 -18.34 2.05
CA PRO A 454 10.62 -18.51 3.48
C PRO A 454 10.64 -20.01 3.80
N LEU A 455 11.84 -20.55 3.99
CA LEU A 455 12.06 -21.95 4.35
C LEU A 455 12.41 -22.05 5.83
N ALA A 456 11.82 -23.05 6.49
CA ALA A 456 12.20 -23.37 7.86
C ALA A 456 13.66 -23.84 7.92
N PRO A 457 14.37 -23.62 9.03
CA PRO A 457 15.69 -24.19 9.23
C PRO A 457 15.71 -25.70 9.00
N GLY A 458 16.80 -26.16 8.40
CA GLY A 458 17.00 -27.56 8.05
C GLY A 458 17.35 -27.75 6.59
N LYS A 459 17.62 -29.01 6.28
CA LYS A 459 17.96 -29.45 4.93
C LYS A 459 16.69 -29.66 4.12
N THR A 460 16.61 -29.07 2.94
CA THR A 460 15.49 -29.28 2.02
C THR A 460 15.98 -29.57 0.61
N ARG A 461 15.27 -30.46 -0.09
CA ARG A 461 15.54 -30.79 -1.49
C ARG A 461 14.57 -30.06 -2.40
N TYR A 462 15.06 -29.67 -3.57
CA TYR A 462 14.28 -28.98 -4.59
C TYR A 462 14.79 -29.27 -6.00
N ARG A 463 13.97 -28.89 -6.97
CA ARG A 463 14.25 -28.87 -8.41
C ARG A 463 13.61 -27.65 -9.07
N LEU A 464 14.13 -27.30 -10.23
CA LEU A 464 13.50 -26.33 -11.11
C LEU A 464 12.44 -27.04 -11.97
N VAL A 465 11.35 -26.33 -12.24
CA VAL A 465 10.38 -26.70 -13.27
C VAL A 465 10.41 -25.61 -14.33
N ILE A 466 11.11 -25.87 -15.42
CA ILE A 466 11.33 -24.93 -16.52
C ILE A 466 10.36 -25.31 -17.64
N ASP A 467 9.43 -24.42 -17.97
CA ASP A 467 8.42 -24.63 -19.01
C ASP A 467 7.70 -25.99 -18.89
N GLY A 468 7.39 -26.36 -17.64
CA GLY A 468 6.70 -27.61 -17.28
C GLY A 468 7.60 -28.85 -17.24
N ARG A 469 8.91 -28.73 -17.46
CA ARG A 469 9.88 -29.83 -17.43
C ARG A 469 10.78 -29.76 -16.20
N TRP A 470 11.03 -30.91 -15.60
CA TRP A 470 11.94 -31.03 -14.47
C TRP A 470 13.38 -30.78 -14.90
N ALA A 471 14.09 -29.95 -14.14
CA ALA A 471 15.49 -29.67 -14.35
C ALA A 471 16.22 -29.49 -13.02
N ASN A 472 17.51 -29.77 -13.04
CA ASN A 472 18.39 -29.43 -11.93
C ASN A 472 18.84 -27.97 -12.03
N ASP A 473 19.04 -27.35 -10.88
CA ASP A 473 19.68 -26.05 -10.78
C ASP A 473 21.19 -26.20 -11.02
N ALA A 474 21.63 -25.79 -12.21
CA ALA A 474 23.04 -25.80 -12.60
C ALA A 474 23.89 -24.74 -11.84
N TYR A 475 23.25 -23.80 -11.15
CA TYR A 475 23.88 -22.73 -10.38
C TYR A 475 23.85 -22.99 -8.87
N ASN A 476 23.45 -24.19 -8.44
CA ASN A 476 23.65 -24.68 -7.08
C ASN A 476 24.41 -26.01 -7.10
N GLU A 477 25.67 -25.95 -6.67
CA GLU A 477 26.58 -27.11 -6.64
C GLU A 477 26.19 -28.19 -5.63
N HIS A 478 25.32 -27.86 -4.66
CA HIS A 478 24.87 -28.80 -3.65
C HIS A 478 23.72 -29.65 -4.17
N SER A 479 23.96 -30.96 -4.30
CA SER A 479 22.95 -31.92 -4.72
C SER A 479 23.08 -33.26 -3.98
N GLU A 480 21.96 -33.97 -3.88
CA GLU A 480 21.86 -35.30 -3.29
C GLU A 480 21.20 -36.29 -4.25
N PRO A 481 21.52 -37.59 -4.21
CA PRO A 481 20.87 -38.60 -5.03
C PRO A 481 19.35 -38.63 -4.77
N GLY A 482 18.55 -38.47 -5.83
CA GLY A 482 17.10 -38.64 -5.76
C GLY A 482 16.69 -40.12 -5.85
N ASN A 483 15.43 -40.41 -5.54
CA ASN A 483 14.85 -41.77 -5.52
C ASN A 483 14.90 -42.51 -6.87
N PHE A 484 15.18 -41.81 -7.97
CA PHE A 484 15.20 -42.35 -9.34
C PHE A 484 16.52 -42.10 -10.08
N ASN A 485 17.64 -42.07 -9.35
CA ASN A 485 19.00 -41.95 -9.89
C ASN A 485 19.32 -40.61 -10.57
N GLU A 486 18.45 -39.60 -10.43
CA GLU A 486 18.74 -38.23 -10.80
C GLU A 486 18.94 -37.39 -9.53
N PRO A 487 19.98 -36.54 -9.46
CA PRO A 487 20.25 -35.76 -8.26
C PRO A 487 19.21 -34.65 -8.10
N ASN A 488 18.79 -34.39 -6.85
CA ASN A 488 18.02 -33.22 -6.45
C ASN A 488 18.99 -32.17 -5.90
N ASN A 489 18.74 -30.89 -6.17
CA ASN A 489 19.51 -29.84 -5.51
C ASN A 489 19.08 -29.69 -4.05
N VAL A 490 20.03 -29.28 -3.22
CA VAL A 490 19.87 -29.24 -1.77
C VAL A 490 20.20 -27.86 -1.24
N ILE A 491 19.47 -27.49 -0.20
CA ILE A 491 19.69 -26.24 0.52
C ILE A 491 19.66 -26.55 1.99
N ASP A 492 20.74 -26.20 2.66
CA ASP A 492 20.82 -26.21 4.11
C ASP A 492 20.49 -24.81 4.62
N VAL A 493 19.28 -24.65 5.15
CA VAL A 493 18.87 -23.40 5.77
C VAL A 493 19.36 -23.42 7.22
N PRO A 494 20.34 -22.57 7.60
CA PRO A 494 20.87 -22.58 8.94
C PRO A 494 19.76 -22.21 9.91
N ALA A 495 19.72 -22.89 11.05
CA ALA A 495 18.98 -22.39 12.21
C ALA A 495 19.44 -20.96 12.48
N ALA A 496 18.48 -20.06 12.72
CA ALA A 496 18.79 -18.69 13.12
C ALA A 496 19.83 -18.77 14.22
N ARG A 497 21.04 -18.22 13.98
CA ARG A 497 22.14 -18.28 14.92
C ARG A 497 21.65 -17.64 16.21
N GLY A 498 21.24 -18.47 17.17
CA GLY A 498 21.11 -18.07 18.55
C GLY A 498 22.51 -17.61 18.94
N THR A 499 22.64 -16.34 19.27
CA THR A 499 23.85 -15.83 19.89
C THR A 499 24.03 -16.64 21.18
N ALA A 500 25.02 -17.54 21.14
CA ALA A 500 25.55 -18.22 22.32
C ALA A 500 25.91 -17.20 23.40
#